data_AF-A0A7C7IQ83-F1
#
_entry.id   AF-A0A7C7IQ83-F1
#
_cell.length_a   1.000
_cell.length_b   1.000
_cell.length_c   1.000
_cell.angle_alpha   90.00
_cell.angle_beta   90.00
_cell.angle_gamma   90.00
#
_symmetry.space_group_name_H-M   'P 1'
#
loop_
_entity.id
_entity.type
_entity.pdbx_description
1 polymer ?
#
loop_
_entity_poly.entity_id
_entity_poly.type
_entity_poly.pdbx_seq_one_letter_code
_entity_poly.pdbx_strand_id
1 'polypeptide(L)'
;MEDLKIIRENISKWNSIRNEKNAISYLTSGSGFLITAEDFENWDLLAPEFINCYLAVNENNDFKIYLVDNLTDQEQDYKLNENIFEKNFQEYFDESFLNQKGTINSNLTPTEADSRIATWVLCANAWVNHKQALRQEEVTAESGEMVQVFTLPFSDLRELFSDKNLESLKATFALKFEETEALSGYEIEIILAKTEFQSKSLSEVSLVKETFADMSKGYPPSKTAINQFNLL
;
A
#
# COMPACT_ATOMS: atom_id res chain seq x y z
N MET A 1 -12.65 21.80 -4.92
CA MET A 1 -11.51 22.74 -5.01
C MET A 1 -10.79 22.86 -3.67
N GLU A 2 -11.49 23.06 -2.55
CA GLU A 2 -10.86 23.08 -1.22
C GLU A 2 -10.31 21.69 -0.83
N ASP A 3 -11.08 20.61 -1.06
CA ASP A 3 -10.63 19.25 -0.71
C ASP A 3 -9.34 18.85 -1.44
N LEU A 4 -9.24 19.16 -2.74
CA LEU A 4 -8.02 18.89 -3.51
C LEU A 4 -6.81 19.65 -2.99
N LYS A 5 -7.01 20.89 -2.53
CA LYS A 5 -5.95 21.69 -1.92
C LYS A 5 -5.46 21.02 -0.64
N ILE A 6 -6.38 20.58 0.24
CA ILE A 6 -6.07 19.86 1.47
C ILE A 6 -5.31 18.56 1.18
N ILE A 7 -5.76 17.78 0.19
CA ILE A 7 -5.09 16.53 -0.22
C ILE A 7 -3.64 16.81 -0.63
N ARG A 8 -3.41 17.83 -1.49
CA ARG A 8 -2.07 18.23 -1.93
C ARG A 8 -1.20 18.72 -0.78
N GLU A 9 -1.77 19.47 0.17
CA GLU A 9 -1.06 19.93 1.36
C GLU A 9 -0.63 18.75 2.25
N ASN A 10 -1.51 17.75 2.43
CA ASN A 10 -1.21 16.55 3.22
C ASN A 10 -0.12 15.69 2.57
N ILE A 11 -0.16 15.50 1.23
CA ILE A 11 0.87 14.78 0.46
C ILE A 11 2.20 15.56 0.52
N SER A 12 2.14 16.88 0.33
CA SER A 12 3.33 17.74 0.42
C SER A 12 3.98 17.69 1.80
N LYS A 13 3.17 17.60 2.87
CA LYS A 13 3.65 17.45 4.24
C LYS A 13 4.39 16.13 4.44
N TRP A 14 3.86 15.01 3.94
CA TRP A 14 4.62 13.75 3.95
C TRP A 14 5.93 13.90 3.17
N ASN A 15 5.86 14.46 1.96
CA ASN A 15 7.02 14.62 1.10
C ASN A 15 8.13 15.45 1.75
N SER A 16 7.81 16.45 2.58
CA SER A 16 8.83 17.26 3.27
C SER A 16 9.48 16.53 4.45
N ILE A 17 8.76 15.64 5.14
CA ILE A 17 9.24 14.99 6.37
C ILE A 17 9.66 13.52 6.20
N ARG A 18 9.35 12.86 5.08
CA ARG A 18 9.53 11.41 4.91
C ARG A 18 10.96 10.89 5.11
N ASN A 19 11.96 11.75 4.91
CA ASN A 19 13.38 11.40 5.08
C ASN A 19 13.93 11.73 6.47
N GLU A 20 13.10 12.30 7.36
CA GLU A 20 13.44 12.56 8.75
C GLU A 20 13.39 11.28 9.60
N LYS A 21 14.08 11.28 10.75
CA LYS A 21 14.15 10.10 11.64
C LYS A 21 12.79 9.68 12.21
N ASN A 22 11.89 10.64 12.42
CA ASN A 22 10.54 10.41 12.92
C ASN A 22 9.57 9.90 11.85
N ALA A 23 9.93 9.90 10.56
CA ALA A 23 9.05 9.42 9.50
C ALA A 23 8.56 7.98 9.73
N ILE A 24 9.40 7.16 10.39
CA ILE A 24 9.07 5.78 10.73
C ILE A 24 7.84 5.66 11.64
N SER A 25 7.59 6.63 12.54
CA SER A 25 6.45 6.55 13.44
C SER A 25 5.11 6.63 12.70
N TYR A 26 5.09 7.25 11.51
CA TYR A 26 3.91 7.26 10.65
C TYR A 26 3.73 5.93 9.92
N LEU A 27 4.82 5.38 9.35
CA LEU A 27 4.77 4.11 8.63
C LEU A 27 4.45 2.91 9.56
N THR A 28 4.72 3.05 10.86
CA THR A 28 4.38 2.05 11.88
C THR A 28 3.22 2.48 12.78
N SER A 29 2.45 3.51 12.43
CA SER A 29 1.32 3.98 13.27
C SER A 29 0.11 3.04 13.22
N GLY A 30 0.13 2.06 12.32
CA GLY A 30 -0.95 1.10 12.12
C GLY A 30 -0.44 -0.19 11.47
N SER A 31 -1.38 -1.08 11.17
CA SER A 31 -1.13 -2.40 10.60
C SER A 31 -1.65 -2.55 9.16
N GLY A 32 -2.07 -1.46 8.52
CA GLY A 32 -2.53 -1.43 7.12
C GLY A 32 -3.63 -0.42 6.85
N PHE A 33 -4.28 -0.55 5.69
CA PHE A 33 -5.53 0.13 5.32
C PHE A 33 -6.45 -0.81 4.53
N LEU A 34 -7.73 -0.45 4.39
CA LEU A 34 -8.69 -1.24 3.61
C LEU A 34 -8.91 -0.63 2.22
N ILE A 35 -8.97 -1.50 1.22
CA ILE A 35 -9.54 -1.23 -0.09
C ILE A 35 -10.89 -1.96 -0.12
N THR A 36 -11.99 -1.23 -0.28
CA THR A 36 -13.35 -1.81 -0.23
C THR A 36 -13.80 -2.29 -1.61
N ALA A 37 -14.83 -3.13 -1.64
CA ALA A 37 -15.52 -3.50 -2.87
C ALA A 37 -16.04 -2.25 -3.62
N GLU A 38 -16.52 -1.24 -2.90
CA GLU A 38 -16.99 0.02 -3.48
C GLU A 38 -15.86 0.79 -4.18
N ASP A 39 -14.65 0.84 -3.59
CA ASP A 39 -13.49 1.44 -4.27
C ASP A 39 -13.20 0.68 -5.59
N PHE A 40 -13.19 -0.65 -5.52
CA PHE A 40 -12.90 -1.52 -6.65
C PHE A 40 -13.94 -1.39 -7.78
N GLU A 41 -15.23 -1.36 -7.45
CA GLU A 41 -16.31 -1.21 -8.42
C GLU A 41 -16.20 0.10 -9.22
N ASN A 42 -15.77 1.19 -8.56
CA ASN A 42 -15.52 2.46 -9.25
C ASN A 42 -14.39 2.33 -10.29
N TRP A 43 -13.32 1.58 -9.97
CA TRP A 43 -12.20 1.38 -10.88
C TRP A 43 -12.47 0.33 -11.97
N ASP A 44 -13.26 -0.72 -11.69
CA ASP A 44 -13.52 -1.80 -12.65
C ASP A 44 -14.23 -1.31 -13.92
N LEU A 45 -15.07 -0.27 -13.79
CA LEU A 45 -15.70 0.40 -14.93
C LEU A 45 -14.70 1.10 -15.85
N LEU A 46 -13.60 1.61 -15.30
CA LEU A 46 -12.55 2.33 -16.02
C LEU A 46 -11.44 1.39 -16.52
N ALA A 47 -11.26 0.25 -15.84
CA ALA A 47 -10.21 -0.72 -16.07
C ALA A 47 -8.79 -0.10 -16.17
N PRO A 48 -8.35 0.64 -15.13
CA PRO A 48 -7.04 1.30 -15.13
C PRO A 48 -5.90 0.27 -15.18
N GLU A 49 -4.68 0.75 -15.42
CA GLU A 49 -3.48 -0.09 -15.38
C GLU A 49 -3.04 -0.31 -13.92
N PHE A 50 -3.04 0.76 -13.13
CA PHE A 50 -2.64 0.73 -11.74
C PHE A 50 -3.37 1.80 -10.92
N ILE A 51 -3.41 1.59 -9.61
CA ILE A 51 -3.88 2.54 -8.62
C ILE A 51 -2.66 3.19 -7.94
N ASN A 52 -2.61 4.52 -7.96
CA ASN A 52 -1.65 5.32 -7.24
C ASN A 52 -2.09 5.44 -5.78
N CYS A 53 -1.20 5.04 -4.88
CA CYS A 53 -1.38 5.04 -3.44
C CYS A 53 -0.41 6.07 -2.83
N TYR A 54 -0.89 7.30 -2.70
CA TYR A 54 -0.14 8.42 -2.16
C TYR A 54 -0.11 8.38 -0.64
N LEU A 55 1.08 8.54 -0.07
CA LEU A 55 1.26 8.66 1.36
C LEU A 55 1.16 10.13 1.78
N ALA A 56 0.48 10.38 2.89
CA ALA A 56 0.17 11.73 3.33
C ALA A 56 0.14 11.82 4.85
N VAL A 57 0.34 13.03 5.37
CA VAL A 57 0.16 13.36 6.79
C VAL A 57 -0.79 14.54 6.88
N ASN A 58 -1.89 14.38 7.60
CA ASN A 58 -2.87 15.47 7.75
C ASN A 58 -2.40 16.55 8.75
N GLU A 59 -3.17 17.61 8.92
CA GLU A 59 -2.88 18.68 9.89
C GLU A 59 -2.76 18.18 11.34
N ASN A 60 -3.50 17.13 11.71
CA ASN A 60 -3.49 16.51 13.03
C ASN A 60 -2.30 15.56 13.27
N ASN A 61 -1.42 15.38 12.28
CA ASN A 61 -0.34 14.38 12.27
C ASN A 61 -0.84 12.92 12.23
N ASP A 62 -2.01 12.67 11.66
CA ASP A 62 -2.43 11.32 11.33
C ASP A 62 -1.86 10.91 9.97
N PHE A 63 -1.42 9.66 9.88
CA PHE A 63 -0.99 9.07 8.61
C PHE A 63 -2.20 8.69 7.76
N LYS A 64 -2.21 9.17 6.52
CA LYS A 64 -3.32 9.03 5.56
C LYS A 64 -2.80 8.46 4.26
N ILE A 65 -3.70 7.78 3.56
CA ILE A 65 -3.42 7.19 2.25
C ILE A 65 -4.49 7.68 1.28
N TYR A 66 -4.07 8.21 0.13
CA TYR A 66 -4.99 8.58 -0.94
C TYR A 66 -4.82 7.63 -2.11
N LEU A 67 -5.91 6.98 -2.50
CA LEU A 67 -5.97 6.06 -3.62
C LEU A 67 -6.64 6.73 -4.82
N VAL A 68 -6.00 6.72 -5.97
CA VAL A 68 -6.54 7.25 -7.23
C VAL A 68 -6.04 6.39 -8.40
N ASP A 69 -6.88 6.08 -9.37
CA ASP A 69 -6.44 5.35 -10.55
C ASP A 69 -5.59 6.22 -11.48
N ASN A 70 -4.76 5.58 -12.29
CA ASN A 70 -3.82 6.29 -13.15
C ASN A 70 -4.47 7.15 -14.25
N LEU A 71 -5.71 6.86 -14.64
CA LEU A 71 -6.44 7.63 -15.66
C LEU A 71 -6.96 8.93 -15.06
N THR A 72 -7.65 8.85 -13.91
CA THR A 72 -8.12 10.01 -13.15
C THR A 72 -6.96 10.93 -12.77
N ASP A 73 -5.84 10.36 -12.32
CA ASP A 73 -4.65 11.12 -11.93
C ASP A 73 -4.09 11.94 -13.12
N GLN A 74 -4.02 11.31 -14.31
CA GLN A 74 -3.57 11.94 -15.54
C GLN A 74 -4.49 13.09 -15.98
N GLU A 75 -5.80 12.92 -15.86
CA GLU A 75 -6.79 13.96 -16.20
C GLU A 75 -6.87 15.09 -15.17
N GLN A 76 -6.39 14.84 -13.95
CA GLN A 76 -6.42 15.76 -12.81
C GLN A 76 -7.83 16.20 -12.38
N ASP A 77 -8.87 15.42 -12.69
CA ASP A 77 -10.24 15.67 -12.25
C ASP A 77 -10.56 14.91 -10.96
N TYR A 78 -10.13 15.46 -9.82
CA TYR A 78 -10.24 14.80 -8.52
C TYR A 78 -11.50 15.19 -7.77
N LYS A 79 -12.24 14.18 -7.31
CA LYS A 79 -13.41 14.29 -6.44
C LYS A 79 -13.33 13.26 -5.31
N LEU A 80 -13.20 13.78 -4.09
CA LEU A 80 -13.03 12.97 -2.89
C LEU A 80 -14.25 12.07 -2.67
N ASN A 81 -13.98 10.78 -2.43
CA ASN A 81 -14.96 9.69 -2.30
C ASN A 81 -15.72 9.33 -3.59
N GLU A 82 -15.31 9.86 -4.74
CA GLU A 82 -15.83 9.43 -6.05
C GLU A 82 -14.73 8.73 -6.86
N ASN A 83 -13.59 9.40 -7.04
CA ASN A 83 -12.46 8.87 -7.83
C ASN A 83 -11.10 9.02 -7.14
N ILE A 84 -11.06 9.72 -6.00
CA ILE A 84 -9.95 9.68 -5.06
C ILE A 84 -10.49 9.30 -3.68
N PHE A 85 -9.90 8.28 -3.07
CA PHE A 85 -10.38 7.73 -1.80
C PHE A 85 -9.36 7.96 -0.69
N GLU A 86 -9.79 8.60 0.39
CA GLU A 86 -8.97 8.74 1.60
C GLU A 86 -9.13 7.50 2.48
N LYS A 87 -8.01 6.89 2.87
CA LYS A 87 -7.93 5.75 3.77
C LYS A 87 -7.15 6.10 5.02
N ASN A 88 -7.64 5.56 6.14
CA ASN A 88 -6.94 5.61 7.41
C ASN A 88 -5.98 4.44 7.52
N PHE A 89 -4.77 4.70 8.01
CA PHE A 89 -3.86 3.63 8.40
C PHE A 89 -4.27 3.11 9.79
N GLN A 90 -4.96 1.97 9.82
CA GLN A 90 -5.64 1.46 11.02
C GLN A 90 -4.70 0.60 11.86
N GLU A 91 -4.71 0.79 13.18
CA GLU A 91 -3.98 -0.08 14.12
C GLU A 91 -4.63 -1.48 14.19
N TYR A 92 -5.97 -1.51 14.22
CA TYR A 92 -6.78 -2.72 14.32
C TYR A 92 -7.85 -2.77 13.23
N PHE A 93 -8.02 -3.94 12.63
CA PHE A 93 -9.14 -4.25 11.75
C PHE A 93 -10.14 -5.07 12.55
N ASP A 94 -11.43 -4.74 12.45
CA ASP A 94 -12.47 -5.58 13.01
C ASP A 94 -12.50 -6.91 12.24
N GLU A 95 -12.38 -8.05 12.93
CA GLU A 95 -12.35 -9.37 12.30
C GLU A 95 -13.71 -9.76 11.66
N SER A 96 -14.74 -8.94 11.90
CA SER A 96 -16.10 -9.13 11.34
C SER A 96 -16.15 -9.13 9.81
N PHE A 97 -15.16 -8.53 9.12
CA PHE A 97 -15.09 -8.41 7.66
C PHE A 97 -14.64 -9.69 6.92
N LEU A 98 -14.32 -10.80 7.61
CA LEU A 98 -13.45 -11.85 7.05
C LEU A 98 -14.17 -13.17 6.67
N ASN A 99 -15.50 -13.23 6.67
CA ASN A 99 -16.24 -14.51 6.51
C ASN A 99 -16.45 -14.96 5.06
N GLN A 100 -15.41 -15.29 4.28
CA GLN A 100 -15.62 -15.66 2.87
C GLN A 100 -14.77 -16.81 2.34
N LYS A 101 -15.36 -17.54 1.38
CA LYS A 101 -14.81 -18.76 0.78
C LYS A 101 -14.50 -18.52 -0.70
N GLY A 102 -13.23 -18.61 -1.05
CA GLY A 102 -12.76 -18.67 -2.42
C GLY A 102 -11.50 -19.52 -2.52
N THR A 103 -10.90 -19.63 -3.70
CA THR A 103 -9.52 -20.07 -3.84
C THR A 103 -8.98 -19.30 -5.03
N ILE A 104 -8.08 -18.38 -4.74
CA ILE A 104 -7.49 -17.47 -5.72
C ILE A 104 -6.05 -17.94 -5.96
N ASN A 105 -5.58 -17.82 -7.20
CA ASN A 105 -4.25 -18.24 -7.62
C ASN A 105 -3.26 -17.09 -7.47
N SER A 106 -2.99 -16.67 -6.23
CA SER A 106 -2.06 -15.57 -6.05
C SER A 106 -0.62 -15.95 -6.35
N ASN A 107 0.13 -14.99 -6.93
CA ASN A 107 1.53 -15.17 -7.26
C ASN A 107 2.44 -15.20 -6.02
N LEU A 108 1.98 -14.71 -4.86
CA LEU A 108 2.72 -14.73 -3.60
C LEU A 108 2.18 -15.83 -2.66
N THR A 109 3.08 -16.66 -2.14
CA THR A 109 2.72 -17.70 -1.18
C THR A 109 2.46 -17.11 0.21
N PRO A 110 1.56 -17.69 1.03
CA PRO A 110 1.31 -17.20 2.39
C PRO A 110 2.57 -17.09 3.25
N THR A 111 3.43 -18.12 3.22
CA THR A 111 4.68 -18.13 3.99
C THR A 111 5.63 -17.01 3.57
N GLU A 112 5.66 -16.67 2.28
CA GLU A 112 6.48 -15.58 1.78
C GLU A 112 5.91 -14.21 2.19
N ALA A 113 4.60 -14.03 2.08
CA ALA A 113 3.91 -12.83 2.55
C ALA A 113 4.15 -12.59 4.04
N ASP A 114 3.92 -13.61 4.87
CA ASP A 114 4.13 -13.57 6.32
C ASP A 114 5.57 -13.21 6.65
N SER A 115 6.54 -13.80 5.94
CA SER A 115 7.96 -13.51 6.15
C SER A 115 8.28 -12.04 5.88
N ARG A 116 7.75 -11.45 4.81
CA ARG A 116 8.02 -10.05 4.44
C ARG A 116 7.31 -9.07 5.37
N ILE A 117 6.07 -9.37 5.78
CA ILE A 117 5.33 -8.60 6.79
C ILE A 117 6.07 -8.66 8.14
N ALA A 118 6.49 -9.85 8.57
CA ALA A 118 7.28 -10.01 9.80
C ALA A 118 8.61 -9.27 9.71
N THR A 119 9.27 -9.27 8.55
CA THR A 119 10.50 -8.52 8.32
C THR A 119 10.26 -7.02 8.49
N TRP A 120 9.15 -6.47 7.96
CA TRP A 120 8.78 -5.08 8.24
C TRP A 120 8.60 -4.82 9.73
N VAL A 121 7.76 -5.61 10.40
CA VAL A 121 7.47 -5.43 11.84
C VAL A 121 8.74 -5.48 12.70
N LEU A 122 9.68 -6.38 12.40
CA LEU A 122 10.89 -6.57 13.20
C LEU A 122 12.03 -5.64 12.79
N CYS A 123 12.11 -5.24 11.52
CA CYS A 123 13.30 -4.57 10.96
C CYS A 123 13.03 -3.16 10.43
N ALA A 124 11.81 -2.61 10.51
CA ALA A 124 11.47 -1.25 10.05
C ALA A 124 12.45 -0.16 10.53
N ASN A 125 12.83 -0.18 11.81
CA ASN A 125 13.81 0.76 12.36
C ASN A 125 15.22 0.59 11.77
N ALA A 126 15.66 -0.65 11.58
CA ALA A 126 16.96 -0.94 10.96
C ALA A 126 16.97 -0.51 9.49
N TRP A 127 15.86 -0.75 8.78
CA TRP A 127 15.66 -0.31 7.40
C TRP A 127 15.72 1.21 7.25
N VAL A 128 15.03 1.98 8.10
CA VAL A 128 15.11 3.46 8.05
C VAL A 128 16.52 3.98 8.34
N ASN A 129 17.23 3.39 9.30
CA ASN A 129 18.61 3.76 9.58
C ASN A 129 19.52 3.46 8.38
N HIS A 130 19.30 2.34 7.69
CA HIS A 130 20.02 2.00 6.47
C HIS A 130 19.73 3.00 5.34
N LYS A 131 18.45 3.32 5.09
CA LYS A 131 18.05 4.36 4.13
C LYS A 131 18.68 5.71 4.45
N GLN A 132 18.74 6.09 5.72
CA GLN A 132 19.42 7.32 6.15
C GLN A 132 20.93 7.29 5.85
N ALA A 133 21.60 6.16 6.05
CA ALA A 133 23.01 6.01 5.71
C ALA A 133 23.26 6.16 4.21
N LEU A 134 22.43 5.52 3.37
CA LEU A 134 22.52 5.65 1.90
C LEU A 134 22.35 7.12 1.44
N ARG A 135 21.46 7.89 2.07
CA ARG A 135 21.30 9.33 1.76
C ARG A 135 22.56 10.18 2.02
N GLN A 136 23.50 9.70 2.83
CA GLN A 136 24.75 10.40 3.12
C GLN A 136 25.84 10.13 2.07
N GLU A 137 25.64 9.15 1.20
CA GLU A 137 26.59 8.76 0.16
C GLU A 137 26.12 9.31 -1.20
N GLU A 138 26.95 10.13 -1.86
CA GLU A 138 26.56 10.81 -3.13
C GLU A 138 26.09 9.84 -4.23
N VAL A 139 26.63 8.62 -4.27
CA VAL A 139 26.35 7.63 -5.31
C VAL A 139 25.02 6.91 -5.08
N THR A 140 24.60 6.76 -3.82
CA THR A 140 23.41 5.96 -3.43
C THR A 140 22.33 6.83 -2.78
N ALA A 141 22.46 8.15 -2.85
CA ALA A 141 21.55 9.08 -2.18
C ALA A 141 20.09 8.88 -2.61
N GLU A 142 19.83 8.69 -3.92
CA GLU A 142 18.48 8.41 -4.44
C GLU A 142 17.91 7.09 -3.91
N SER A 143 18.74 6.05 -3.77
CA SER A 143 18.36 4.74 -3.20
C SER A 143 18.02 4.83 -1.72
N GLY A 144 18.54 5.85 -1.04
CA GLY A 144 18.21 6.16 0.34
C GLY A 144 16.88 6.88 0.51
N GLU A 145 16.25 7.40 -0.55
CA GLU A 145 14.99 8.15 -0.41
C GLU A 145 13.84 7.26 0.07
N MET A 146 13.02 7.82 0.96
CA MET A 146 11.82 7.16 1.46
C MET A 146 10.67 7.33 0.46
N VAL A 147 9.82 6.31 0.39
CA VAL A 147 8.71 6.22 -0.57
C VAL A 147 7.70 7.37 -0.42
N GLN A 148 7.20 7.86 -1.55
CA GLN A 148 6.15 8.90 -1.63
C GLN A 148 4.82 8.32 -2.07
N VAL A 149 4.87 7.44 -3.06
CA VAL A 149 3.70 6.83 -3.69
C VAL A 149 4.00 5.38 -4.04
N PHE A 150 3.00 4.53 -3.91
CA PHE A 150 3.03 3.17 -4.46
C PHE A 150 2.12 3.08 -5.67
N THR A 151 2.46 2.24 -6.65
CA THR A 151 1.50 1.79 -7.68
C THR A 151 1.06 0.39 -7.35
N LEU A 152 -0.25 0.13 -7.33
CA LEU A 152 -0.85 -1.20 -7.20
C LEU A 152 -1.41 -1.64 -8.55
N PRO A 153 -0.93 -2.74 -9.16
CA PRO A 153 -1.48 -3.21 -10.43
C PRO A 153 -2.97 -3.53 -10.30
N PHE A 154 -3.77 -3.01 -11.23
CA PHE A 154 -5.21 -3.23 -11.19
C PHE A 154 -5.59 -4.69 -11.54
N SER A 155 -4.71 -5.41 -12.25
CA SER A 155 -4.83 -6.86 -12.47
C SER A 155 -4.98 -7.63 -11.17
N ASP A 156 -4.20 -7.26 -10.15
CA ASP A 156 -4.14 -7.97 -8.89
C ASP A 156 -5.40 -7.71 -8.06
N LEU A 157 -5.89 -6.47 -8.08
CA LEU A 157 -7.17 -6.11 -7.49
C LEU A 157 -8.31 -6.88 -8.16
N ARG A 158 -8.34 -6.95 -9.50
CA ARG A 158 -9.33 -7.75 -10.23
C ARG A 158 -9.28 -9.23 -9.87
N GLU A 159 -8.09 -9.78 -9.70
CA GLU A 159 -7.95 -11.18 -9.30
C GLU A 159 -8.47 -11.40 -7.87
N LEU A 160 -8.09 -10.52 -6.93
CA LEU A 160 -8.46 -10.64 -5.53
C LEU A 160 -9.96 -10.39 -5.27
N PHE A 161 -10.57 -9.45 -5.98
CA PHE A 161 -12.02 -9.16 -5.95
C PHE A 161 -12.85 -10.04 -6.90
N SER A 162 -12.25 -11.04 -7.54
CA SER A 162 -13.00 -12.00 -8.38
C SER A 162 -14.06 -12.79 -7.58
N ASP A 163 -13.89 -12.90 -6.27
CA ASP A 163 -14.90 -13.38 -5.34
C ASP A 163 -15.92 -12.28 -5.05
N LYS A 164 -17.10 -12.38 -5.68
CA LYS A 164 -18.17 -11.36 -5.62
C LYS A 164 -18.69 -11.03 -4.22
N ASN A 165 -18.34 -11.83 -3.22
CA ASN A 165 -18.78 -11.53 -1.87
C ASN A 165 -17.80 -10.58 -1.16
N LEU A 166 -16.55 -10.42 -1.62
CA LEU A 166 -15.47 -9.83 -0.83
C LEU A 166 -15.74 -8.36 -0.52
N GLU A 167 -15.92 -8.03 0.77
CA GLU A 167 -16.25 -6.67 1.18
C GLU A 167 -15.04 -5.73 1.13
N SER A 168 -13.84 -6.24 1.46
CA SER A 168 -12.61 -5.47 1.42
C SER A 168 -11.35 -6.35 1.36
N LEU A 169 -10.26 -5.74 0.91
CA LEU A 169 -8.89 -6.24 1.01
C LEU A 169 -8.12 -5.43 2.03
N LYS A 170 -7.30 -6.10 2.83
CA LYS A 170 -6.33 -5.43 3.69
C LYS A 170 -5.05 -5.20 2.91
N ALA A 171 -4.60 -3.95 2.84
CA ALA A 171 -3.31 -3.57 2.30
C ALA A 171 -2.35 -3.27 3.47
N THR A 172 -1.20 -3.94 3.53
CA THR A 172 -0.23 -3.79 4.63
C THR A 172 1.17 -3.52 4.11
N PHE A 173 1.97 -2.80 4.88
CA PHE A 173 3.39 -2.64 4.56
C PHE A 173 4.19 -3.91 4.86
N ALA A 174 5.15 -4.18 3.99
CA ALA A 174 6.09 -5.29 4.10
C ALA A 174 7.49 -4.87 3.61
N LEU A 175 8.50 -5.69 3.89
CA LEU A 175 9.85 -5.51 3.34
C LEU A 175 10.20 -6.66 2.39
N LYS A 176 10.51 -6.30 1.15
CA LYS A 176 11.02 -7.21 0.12
C LYS A 176 12.51 -7.02 -0.04
N PHE A 177 13.26 -8.12 -0.06
CA PHE A 177 14.65 -8.05 -0.47
C PHE A 177 14.72 -8.04 -1.99
N GLU A 178 15.33 -7.01 -2.56
CA GLU A 178 15.62 -6.91 -3.98
C GLU A 178 17.14 -6.91 -4.19
N GLU A 179 17.59 -7.79 -5.07
CA GLU A 179 18.98 -7.86 -5.52
C GLU A 179 19.01 -7.68 -7.04
N THR A 180 19.57 -6.56 -7.45
CA THR A 180 19.81 -6.18 -8.84
C THR A 180 21.27 -5.79 -9.02
N GLU A 181 21.74 -5.65 -10.26
CA GLU A 181 23.11 -5.19 -10.53
C GLU A 181 23.39 -3.77 -9.98
N ALA A 182 22.35 -2.95 -9.78
CA ALA A 182 22.47 -1.57 -9.32
C ALA A 182 22.13 -1.37 -7.83
N LEU A 183 21.42 -2.32 -7.21
CA LEU A 183 20.86 -2.17 -5.87
C LEU A 183 20.71 -3.53 -5.20
N SER A 184 21.20 -3.67 -3.98
CA SER A 184 20.98 -4.84 -3.12
C SER A 184 20.50 -4.33 -1.77
N GLY A 185 19.26 -4.63 -1.40
CA GLY A 185 18.66 -4.09 -0.19
C GLY A 185 17.21 -4.46 0.00
N TYR A 186 16.67 -4.06 1.16
CA TYR A 186 15.25 -4.18 1.43
C TYR A 186 14.51 -2.94 0.95
N GLU A 187 13.41 -3.14 0.25
CA GLU A 187 12.46 -2.10 -0.14
C GLU A 187 11.12 -2.30 0.52
N ILE A 188 10.48 -1.18 0.87
CA ILE A 188 9.13 -1.19 1.40
C ILE A 188 8.15 -1.43 0.25
N GLU A 189 7.15 -2.27 0.50
CA GLU A 189 6.07 -2.60 -0.42
C GLU A 189 4.73 -2.64 0.31
N ILE A 190 3.65 -2.71 -0.46
CA ILE A 190 2.31 -3.03 -0.01
C ILE A 190 1.95 -4.45 -0.48
N ILE A 191 1.60 -5.29 0.48
CA ILE A 191 0.98 -6.60 0.23
C ILE A 191 -0.53 -6.46 0.42
N LEU A 192 -1.28 -6.95 -0.56
CA LEU A 192 -2.73 -7.07 -0.48
C LEU A 192 -3.08 -8.45 0.06
N ALA A 193 -3.88 -8.49 1.12
CA ALA A 193 -4.30 -9.72 1.79
C ALA A 193 -5.82 -9.85 1.72
N LYS A 194 -6.27 -11.02 1.28
CA LYS A 194 -7.63 -11.53 1.45
C LYS A 194 -7.61 -12.62 2.52
N THR A 195 -8.35 -12.43 3.60
CA THR A 195 -8.50 -13.46 4.65
C THR A 195 -9.80 -14.22 4.44
N GLU A 196 -9.71 -15.54 4.41
CA GLU A 196 -10.82 -16.48 4.24
C GLU A 196 -10.98 -17.34 5.48
N PHE A 197 -12.19 -17.40 6.05
CA PHE A 197 -12.50 -18.28 7.16
C PHE A 197 -13.31 -19.49 6.68
N GLN A 198 -12.74 -20.69 6.79
CA GLN A 198 -13.50 -21.92 6.60
C GLN A 198 -14.14 -22.35 7.92
N SER A 199 -15.38 -21.92 8.15
CA SER A 199 -16.23 -22.60 9.15
C SER A 199 -16.58 -24.00 8.64
N LYS A 200 -15.93 -25.01 9.19
CA LYS A 200 -16.50 -26.37 9.30
C LYS A 200 -17.07 -26.52 10.71
N SER A 201 -18.08 -27.38 10.84
CA SER A 201 -18.97 -27.53 12.00
C SER A 201 -18.29 -27.37 13.37
N LEU A 202 -19.08 -26.90 14.36
CA LEU A 202 -18.84 -26.56 15.79
C LEU A 202 -17.80 -27.37 16.63
N SER A 203 -17.14 -28.38 16.08
CA SER A 203 -16.16 -29.23 16.77
C SER A 203 -14.78 -29.32 16.09
N GLU A 204 -14.50 -28.57 15.02
CA GLU A 204 -13.17 -28.59 14.37
C GLU A 204 -12.58 -27.19 14.19
N VAL A 205 -11.26 -27.12 14.33
CA VAL A 205 -10.42 -25.92 14.20
C VAL A 205 -10.77 -25.14 12.94
N SER A 206 -11.13 -23.86 13.11
CA SER A 206 -11.32 -22.94 11.97
C SER A 206 -10.00 -22.83 11.22
N LEU A 207 -9.98 -23.23 9.95
CA LEU A 207 -8.84 -23.02 9.07
C LEU A 207 -8.98 -21.63 8.46
N VAL A 208 -8.08 -20.73 8.87
CA VAL A 208 -7.89 -19.44 8.21
C VAL A 208 -7.00 -19.69 6.99
N LYS A 209 -7.46 -19.28 5.82
CA LYS A 209 -6.67 -19.30 4.59
C LYS A 209 -6.50 -17.87 4.13
N GLU A 210 -5.27 -17.46 3.89
CA GLU A 210 -4.97 -16.12 3.37
C GLU A 210 -4.44 -16.23 1.94
N THR A 211 -4.86 -15.28 1.10
CA THR A 211 -4.39 -15.11 -0.27
C THR A 211 -3.74 -13.75 -0.37
N PHE A 212 -2.57 -13.66 -1.01
CA PHE A 212 -1.76 -12.44 -1.05
C PHE A 212 -1.34 -12.04 -2.45
N ALA A 213 -1.50 -10.77 -2.83
CA ALA A 213 -0.85 -10.22 -4.02
C ALA A 213 0.31 -9.29 -3.65
N ASP A 214 1.45 -9.49 -4.32
CA ASP A 214 2.67 -8.67 -4.25
C ASP A 214 3.02 -8.26 -5.66
N MET A 215 2.62 -7.05 -6.04
CA MET A 215 3.20 -6.35 -7.19
C MET A 215 3.21 -4.83 -6.99
N SER A 216 3.08 -4.35 -5.74
CA SER A 216 3.17 -2.92 -5.51
C SER A 216 4.59 -2.44 -5.83
N LYS A 217 4.70 -1.20 -6.29
CA LYS A 217 6.01 -0.60 -6.55
C LYS A 217 6.09 0.78 -5.93
N GLY A 218 7.08 1.00 -5.07
CA GLY A 218 7.33 2.27 -4.40
C GLY A 218 8.18 3.23 -5.23
N TYR A 219 7.79 4.50 -5.24
CA TYR A 219 8.50 5.60 -5.90
C TYR A 219 8.71 6.76 -4.92
N PRO A 220 9.95 7.25 -4.76
CA PRO A 220 11.23 6.53 -4.95
C PRO A 220 11.30 5.25 -4.08
N PRO A 221 12.28 4.34 -4.30
CA PRO A 221 13.50 4.48 -5.12
C PRO A 221 13.33 4.09 -6.60
N SER A 222 12.17 3.56 -6.99
CA SER A 222 11.91 3.32 -8.41
C SER A 222 11.93 4.63 -9.19
N LYS A 223 12.50 4.61 -10.40
CA LYS A 223 12.45 5.76 -11.31
C LYS A 223 11.03 5.99 -11.79
N THR A 224 10.58 7.24 -11.74
CA THR A 224 9.28 7.67 -12.25
C THR A 224 9.37 7.95 -13.75
N ALA A 225 8.31 7.65 -14.48
CA ALA A 225 8.11 8.24 -15.81
C ALA A 225 7.65 9.71 -15.65
N ILE A 226 7.90 10.53 -16.67
CA ILE A 226 7.44 11.93 -16.68
C ILE A 226 5.90 11.94 -16.58
N ASN A 227 5.36 12.74 -15.64
CA ASN A 227 3.93 12.93 -15.37
C ASN A 227 3.16 11.68 -14.90
N GLN A 228 3.84 10.71 -14.30
CA GLN A 228 3.17 9.51 -13.76
C GLN A 228 2.31 9.79 -12.51
N PHE A 229 2.65 10.84 -11.74
CA PHE A 229 2.04 11.15 -10.46
C PHE A 229 1.74 12.65 -10.34
N ASN A 230 0.51 13.09 -10.65
CA ASN A 230 0.18 14.53 -10.73
C ASN A 230 -0.18 15.14 -9.38
N LEU A 231 -0.25 14.34 -8.31
CA LEU A 231 -0.42 14.81 -6.93
C LEU A 231 0.91 15.06 -6.19
N LEU A 232 2.07 14.69 -6.78
CA LEU A 232 3.41 15.03 -6.26
C LEU A 232 3.89 16.41 -6.69
#